data_AF-A0A3C0IX50-F1
#
_entry.id   AF-A0A3C0IX50-F1
#
_cell.length_a   1.000
_cell.length_b   1.000
_cell.length_c   1.000
_cell.angle_alpha   90.00
_cell.angle_beta   90.00
_cell.angle_gamma   90.00
#
_symmetry.space_group_name_H-M   'P 1'
#
loop_
_entity.id
_entity.type
_entity.pdbx_description
1 polymer ?
#
loop_
_entity_poly.entity_id
_entity_poly.type
_entity_poly.pdbx_seq_one_letter_code
_entity_poly.pdbx_strand_id
1 'polypeptide(L)'
;MVREREAVLRTYAMDKLGFRLVVHRYFARLEKIPARPEAYMGIPEFKLPMDYALFCCILAYLDRKAVEEQFLLSEVCDDLMATCPAEIGLDWVQYEHRKSLVRALTFAKSVGIIQPVEGDVEQFSFRPETEVLYDVTVVSRYFMRPYPKDLSEFATMRELLAASWIETEAGADVGADLGSDVEDVETVGQTGDNRESTAARRHRIYRELFLCPALYGSESSGSLDPDMVYLRNYRNRIQEDIEARTDFRLELYRNCAMLVLPERRMRYTTYPDAKGISDISLQFAAVARQALAAGELQMQP
;
A
#
# COMPACT_ATOMS: atom_id res chain seq x y z
N MET A 1 -12.61 -5.43 20.84
CA MET A 1 -13.07 -5.81 19.48
C MET A 1 -12.01 -6.49 18.61
N VAL A 2 -10.90 -5.84 18.17
CA VAL A 2 -9.91 -6.51 17.29
C VAL A 2 -9.13 -7.62 18.01
N ARG A 3 -8.71 -7.38 19.27
CA ARG A 3 -8.01 -8.39 20.09
C ARG A 3 -8.85 -9.63 20.37
N GLU A 4 -10.12 -9.45 20.67
CA GLU A 4 -11.06 -10.55 20.95
C GLU A 4 -11.27 -11.48 19.74
N ARG A 5 -11.07 -10.97 18.52
CA ARG A 5 -11.26 -11.71 17.27
C ARG A 5 -9.97 -11.89 16.47
N GLU A 6 -8.82 -11.73 17.14
CA GLU A 6 -7.49 -11.74 16.50
C GLU A 6 -7.26 -12.99 15.66
N ALA A 7 -7.56 -14.18 16.20
CA ALA A 7 -7.36 -15.44 15.50
C ALA A 7 -8.14 -15.48 14.17
N VAL A 8 -9.44 -15.20 14.22
CA VAL A 8 -10.32 -15.21 13.04
C VAL A 8 -9.89 -14.17 12.01
N LEU A 9 -9.53 -12.97 12.47
CA LEU A 9 -9.08 -11.89 11.59
C LEU A 9 -7.72 -12.18 10.96
N ARG A 10 -6.79 -12.77 11.72
CA ARG A 10 -5.46 -13.16 11.23
C ARG A 10 -5.58 -14.25 10.17
N THR A 11 -6.36 -15.31 10.44
CA THR A 11 -6.59 -16.40 9.49
C THR A 11 -7.23 -15.87 8.20
N TYR A 12 -8.28 -15.05 8.31
CA TYR A 12 -8.91 -14.48 7.11
C TYR A 12 -7.94 -13.58 6.31
N ALA A 13 -7.23 -12.68 6.99
CA ALA A 13 -6.28 -11.78 6.35
C ALA A 13 -5.17 -12.55 5.63
N MET A 14 -4.63 -13.60 6.25
CA MET A 14 -3.57 -14.40 5.67
C MET A 14 -4.08 -15.30 4.53
N ASP A 15 -5.12 -16.09 4.77
CA ASP A 15 -5.55 -17.11 3.82
C ASP A 15 -6.14 -16.51 2.54
N LYS A 16 -6.90 -15.41 2.68
CA LYS A 16 -7.64 -14.79 1.57
C LYS A 16 -6.89 -13.64 0.92
N LEU A 17 -6.33 -12.74 1.72
CA LEU A 17 -5.66 -11.53 1.22
C LEU A 17 -4.14 -11.68 1.17
N GLY A 18 -3.58 -12.68 1.87
CA GLY A 18 -2.15 -12.79 2.05
C GLY A 18 -1.57 -11.66 2.90
N PHE A 19 -2.35 -11.02 3.76
CA PHE A 19 -1.89 -9.92 4.59
C PHE A 19 -1.53 -10.38 5.99
N ARG A 20 -0.38 -9.92 6.49
CA ARG A 20 0.03 -10.17 7.86
C ARG A 20 -0.70 -9.21 8.79
N LEU A 21 -1.39 -9.76 9.80
CA LEU A 21 -2.00 -9.00 10.89
C LEU A 21 -1.15 -9.09 12.16
N VAL A 22 -0.56 -7.96 12.54
CA VAL A 22 0.20 -7.80 13.79
C VAL A 22 -0.71 -7.13 14.80
N VAL A 23 -0.97 -7.81 15.92
CA VAL A 23 -1.75 -7.26 17.04
C VAL A 23 -0.81 -7.06 18.22
N HIS A 24 -0.64 -5.80 18.59
CA HIS A 24 0.19 -5.39 19.72
C HIS A 24 -0.68 -4.80 20.85
N ARG A 25 -0.10 -4.66 22.05
CA ARG A 25 -0.79 -4.09 23.22
C ARG A 25 -1.21 -2.63 23.09
N TYR A 26 -0.74 -1.91 22.07
CA TYR A 26 -1.13 -0.51 21.81
C TYR A 26 -1.80 -0.28 20.45
N PHE A 27 -1.60 -1.17 19.48
CA PHE A 27 -2.11 -0.98 18.12
C PHE A 27 -2.36 -2.32 17.42
N ALA A 28 -3.09 -2.28 16.32
CA ALA A 28 -3.16 -3.38 15.37
C ALA A 28 -2.73 -2.85 14.00
N ARG A 29 -1.85 -3.59 13.31
CA ARG A 29 -1.29 -3.25 12.00
C ARG A 29 -1.61 -4.38 11.03
N LEU A 30 -2.19 -4.01 9.88
CA LEU A 30 -2.40 -4.92 8.76
C LEU A 30 -1.44 -4.53 7.64
N GLU A 31 -0.56 -5.45 7.24
CA GLU A 31 0.44 -5.23 6.20
C GLU A 31 -0.18 -5.38 4.82
N LYS A 32 -0.65 -4.26 4.25
CA LYS A 32 -1.25 -4.23 2.92
C LYS A 32 -0.17 -4.14 1.85
N ILE A 33 -0.18 -5.06 0.91
CA ILE A 33 0.74 -5.10 -0.22
C ILE A 33 -0.10 -5.10 -1.49
N PRO A 34 0.04 -4.07 -2.37
CA PRO A 34 -0.70 -4.06 -3.62
C PRO A 34 -0.21 -5.18 -4.54
N ALA A 35 -1.16 -5.75 -5.31
CA ALA A 35 -0.85 -6.70 -6.35
C ALA A 35 0.07 -6.09 -7.43
N ARG A 36 -0.24 -4.85 -7.80
CA ARG A 36 0.54 -4.03 -8.74
C ARG A 36 0.73 -2.66 -8.09
N PRO A 37 1.97 -2.25 -7.77
CA PRO A 37 2.22 -0.92 -7.23
C PRO A 37 1.90 0.15 -8.27
N GLU A 38 1.11 1.15 -7.88
CA GLU A 38 0.78 2.32 -8.69
C GLU A 38 1.33 3.59 -8.07
N ALA A 39 1.59 4.63 -8.89
CA ALA A 39 2.20 5.88 -8.43
C ALA A 39 1.41 6.58 -7.31
N TYR A 40 0.09 6.43 -7.28
CA TYR A 40 -0.79 7.03 -6.27
C TYR A 40 -0.83 6.24 -4.95
N MET A 41 -0.23 5.05 -4.88
CA MET A 41 -0.21 4.20 -3.68
C MET A 41 0.93 4.52 -2.71
N GLY A 42 1.76 5.51 -3.05
CA GLY A 42 2.80 6.02 -2.18
C GLY A 42 2.26 6.88 -1.03
N ILE A 43 3.17 7.51 -0.30
CA ILE A 43 2.86 8.50 0.73
C ILE A 43 2.45 9.81 0.04
N PRO A 44 1.19 10.27 0.17
CA PRO A 44 0.70 11.45 -0.57
C PRO A 44 1.46 12.74 -0.25
N GLU A 45 2.00 12.85 0.95
CA GLU A 45 2.78 14.00 1.40
C GLU A 45 4.16 14.06 0.74
N PHE A 46 4.68 12.93 0.26
CA PHE A 46 6.02 12.84 -0.35
C PHE A 46 5.95 13.23 -1.82
N LYS A 47 6.72 14.24 -2.19
CA LYS A 47 6.74 14.87 -3.52
C LYS A 47 8.00 14.53 -4.30
N LEU A 48 9.10 14.26 -3.61
CA LEU A 48 10.40 14.00 -4.21
C LEU A 48 10.91 12.61 -3.82
N PRO A 49 11.71 11.94 -4.68
CA PRO A 49 12.40 10.69 -4.30
C PRO A 49 13.24 10.83 -3.02
N MET A 50 13.78 12.02 -2.79
CA MET A 50 14.53 12.37 -1.58
C MET A 50 13.69 12.22 -0.30
N ASP A 51 12.39 12.47 -0.34
CA ASP A 51 11.52 12.32 0.83
C ASP A 51 11.51 10.87 1.32
N TYR A 52 11.39 9.93 0.38
CA TYR A 52 11.45 8.50 0.65
C TYR A 52 12.82 8.08 1.18
N ALA A 53 13.90 8.58 0.56
CA ALA A 53 15.24 8.21 0.97
C ALA A 53 15.59 8.73 2.38
N LEU A 54 15.27 9.98 2.68
CA LEU A 54 15.44 10.55 4.02
C LEU A 54 14.60 9.78 5.04
N PHE A 55 13.36 9.45 4.70
CA PHE A 55 12.51 8.65 5.57
C PHE A 55 13.10 7.25 5.85
N CYS A 56 13.62 6.55 4.84
CA CYS A 56 14.31 5.27 5.04
C CYS A 56 15.53 5.41 5.95
N CYS A 57 16.31 6.48 5.79
CA CYS A 57 17.48 6.74 6.63
C CYS A 57 17.07 7.09 8.08
N ILE A 58 15.97 7.83 8.28
CA ILE A 58 15.39 8.07 9.62
C ILE A 58 15.02 6.73 10.27
N LEU A 59 14.37 5.83 9.54
CA LEU A 59 14.02 4.50 10.06
C LEU A 59 15.28 3.71 10.45
N ALA A 60 16.34 3.77 9.65
CA ALA A 60 17.62 3.13 9.98
C ALA A 60 18.29 3.73 11.22
N TYR A 61 18.21 5.05 11.40
CA TYR A 61 18.67 5.73 12.62
C TYR A 61 17.88 5.27 13.85
N LEU A 62 16.54 5.26 13.77
CA LEU A 62 15.66 4.86 14.87
C LEU A 62 15.83 3.38 15.25
N ASP A 63 16.24 2.53 14.32
CA ASP A 63 16.46 1.11 14.61
C ASP A 63 17.60 0.90 15.63
N ARG A 64 18.57 1.82 15.67
CA ARG A 64 19.69 1.80 16.62
C ARG A 64 19.34 2.36 18.00
N LYS A 65 18.18 3.00 18.16
CA LYS A 65 17.75 3.73 19.37
C LYS A 65 16.76 2.92 20.20
N ALA A 66 16.85 2.96 21.52
CA ALA A 66 15.87 2.27 22.37
C ALA A 66 14.47 2.90 22.26
N VAL A 67 13.44 2.11 22.55
CA VAL A 67 12.07 2.63 22.69
C VAL A 67 12.03 3.62 23.86
N GLU A 68 11.32 4.73 23.70
CA GLU A 68 11.28 5.86 24.67
C GLU A 68 12.62 6.58 24.85
N GLU A 69 13.61 6.32 23.99
CA GLU A 69 14.84 7.12 23.96
C GLU A 69 14.58 8.49 23.33
N GLN A 70 15.18 9.52 23.93
CA GLN A 70 15.16 10.89 23.44
C GLN A 70 16.28 11.15 22.45
N PHE A 71 15.98 11.93 21.41
CA PHE A 71 16.98 12.40 20.45
C PHE A 71 16.62 13.78 19.90
N LEU A 72 17.65 14.50 19.47
CA LEU A 72 17.53 15.83 18.90
C LEU A 72 17.49 15.78 17.37
N LEU A 73 16.85 16.78 16.75
CA LEU A 73 16.84 16.94 15.30
C LEU A 73 18.25 17.09 14.71
N SER A 74 19.13 17.78 15.42
CA SER A 74 20.54 17.96 15.06
C SER A 74 21.28 16.62 14.92
N GLU A 75 21.08 15.70 15.87
CA GLU A 75 21.66 14.35 15.81
C GLU A 75 21.19 13.56 14.57
N VAL A 76 19.91 13.68 14.23
CA VAL A 76 19.36 13.05 13.02
C VAL A 76 20.00 13.66 11.78
N CYS A 77 20.12 14.98 11.70
CA CYS A 77 20.74 15.65 10.57
C CYS A 77 22.18 15.19 10.33
N ASP A 78 22.97 15.02 11.41
CA ASP A 78 24.35 14.54 11.34
C ASP A 78 24.42 13.07 10.87
N ASP A 79 23.57 12.21 11.43
CA ASP A 79 23.52 10.80 11.05
C ASP A 79 23.06 10.59 9.60
N LEU A 80 22.10 11.39 9.16
CA LEU A 80 21.61 11.39 7.79
C LEU A 80 22.70 11.82 6.81
N MET A 81 23.54 12.80 7.14
CA MET A 81 24.69 13.16 6.29
C MET A 81 25.70 12.01 6.14
N ALA A 82 25.83 11.15 7.16
CA ALA A 82 26.72 10.00 7.12
C ALA A 82 26.12 8.78 6.39
N THR A 83 24.80 8.60 6.48
CA THR A 83 24.12 7.36 6.04
C THR A 83 23.42 7.51 4.68
N CYS A 84 23.06 8.74 4.29
CA CYS A 84 22.33 8.98 3.05
C CYS A 84 23.18 8.61 1.81
N PRO A 85 22.60 7.94 0.81
CA PRO A 85 23.30 7.61 -0.43
C PRO A 85 23.93 8.84 -1.10
N ALA A 86 25.16 8.69 -1.58
CA ALA A 86 25.94 9.79 -2.18
C ALA A 86 25.24 10.41 -3.40
N GLU A 87 24.43 9.63 -4.11
CA GLU A 87 23.66 10.06 -5.29
C GLU A 87 22.60 11.11 -4.97
N ILE A 88 22.17 11.22 -3.71
CA ILE A 88 21.15 12.18 -3.27
C ILE A 88 21.76 13.57 -3.08
N GLY A 89 23.07 13.66 -2.84
CA GLY A 89 23.78 14.93 -2.68
C GLY A 89 23.21 15.77 -1.53
N LEU A 90 22.96 15.14 -0.37
CA LEU A 90 22.31 15.77 0.77
C LEU A 90 23.13 16.97 1.29
N ASP A 91 22.45 18.10 1.43
CA ASP A 91 23.05 19.38 1.82
C ASP A 91 22.01 20.24 2.56
N TRP A 92 22.21 20.48 3.84
CA TRP A 92 21.30 21.26 4.67
C TRP A 92 21.31 22.76 4.40
N VAL A 93 22.24 23.28 3.59
CA VAL A 93 22.19 24.67 3.11
C VAL A 93 21.05 24.86 2.10
N GLN A 94 20.65 23.80 1.41
CA GLN A 94 19.58 23.84 0.42
C GLN A 94 18.19 23.76 1.07
N TYR A 95 17.35 24.75 0.76
CA TYR A 95 15.99 24.84 1.28
C TYR A 95 15.13 23.61 0.93
N GLU A 96 15.25 23.10 -0.30
CA GLU A 96 14.48 21.94 -0.75
C GLU A 96 14.81 20.69 0.07
N HIS A 97 16.08 20.47 0.44
CA HIS A 97 16.51 19.34 1.26
C HIS A 97 15.94 19.42 2.67
N ARG A 98 16.00 20.62 3.28
CA ARG A 98 15.38 20.85 4.59
C ARG A 98 13.88 20.59 4.55
N LYS A 99 13.21 21.06 3.50
CA LYS A 99 11.77 20.83 3.31
C LYS A 99 11.43 19.34 3.12
N SER A 100 12.29 18.58 2.43
CA SER A 100 12.15 17.13 2.31
C SER A 100 12.27 16.43 3.66
N LEU A 101 13.23 16.84 4.51
CA LEU A 101 13.35 16.32 5.87
C LEU A 101 12.11 16.64 6.72
N VAL A 102 11.61 17.87 6.66
CA VAL A 102 10.39 18.26 7.39
C VAL A 102 9.20 17.41 6.95
N ARG A 103 9.04 17.13 5.64
CA ARG A 103 7.98 16.23 5.14
C ARG A 103 8.13 14.82 5.72
N ALA A 104 9.35 14.26 5.70
CA ALA A 104 9.62 12.93 6.22
C ALA A 104 9.36 12.81 7.73
N LEU A 105 9.82 13.78 8.53
CA LEU A 105 9.59 13.80 9.99
C LEU A 105 8.12 14.05 10.34
N THR A 106 7.44 14.92 9.59
CA THR A 106 6.00 15.17 9.78
C THR A 106 5.18 13.92 9.50
N PHE A 107 5.54 13.15 8.45
CA PHE A 107 4.93 11.86 8.18
C PHE A 107 5.26 10.82 9.28
N ALA A 108 6.52 10.76 9.73
CA ALA A 108 6.90 9.88 10.84
C ALA A 108 6.09 10.18 12.12
N LYS A 109 5.86 11.46 12.41
CA LYS A 109 4.99 11.93 13.50
C LYS A 109 3.52 11.54 13.28
N SER A 110 2.97 11.72 12.08
CA SER A 110 1.54 11.44 11.80
C SER A 110 1.19 9.96 11.90
N VAL A 111 2.12 9.08 11.52
CA VAL A 111 2.01 7.62 11.68
C VAL A 111 2.32 7.18 13.12
N GLY A 112 2.92 8.06 13.93
CA GLY A 112 3.25 7.83 15.32
C GLY A 112 4.55 7.05 15.54
N ILE A 113 5.49 7.08 14.58
CA ILE A 113 6.83 6.47 14.67
C ILE A 113 7.71 7.25 15.66
N ILE A 114 7.55 8.57 15.68
CA ILE A 114 8.23 9.50 16.58
C ILE A 114 7.20 10.40 17.24
N GLN A 115 7.48 10.86 18.46
CA GLN A 115 6.62 11.78 19.19
C GLN A 115 7.42 13.05 19.54
N PRO A 116 7.02 14.25 19.09
CA PRO A 116 7.69 15.48 19.50
C PRO A 116 7.39 15.78 20.96
N VAL A 117 8.44 16.07 21.73
CA VAL A 117 8.37 16.49 23.14
C VAL A 117 8.42 18.00 23.22
N GLU A 118 9.35 18.62 22.50
CA GLU A 118 9.59 20.06 22.50
C GLU A 118 10.08 20.55 21.14
N GLY A 119 9.64 21.74 20.73
CA GLY A 119 10.01 22.38 19.46
C GLY A 119 9.01 22.17 18.32
N ASP A 120 9.28 22.84 17.21
CA ASP A 120 8.43 22.84 16.02
C ASP A 120 9.27 22.58 14.75
N VAL A 121 9.04 21.41 14.16
CA VAL A 121 9.78 20.94 12.98
C VAL A 121 9.52 21.78 11.73
N GLU A 122 8.39 22.48 11.65
CA GLU A 122 8.08 23.29 10.47
C GLU A 122 9.09 24.44 10.28
N GLN A 123 9.64 24.95 11.38
CA GLN A 123 10.60 26.04 11.39
C GLN A 123 11.95 25.64 10.79
N PHE A 124 12.31 24.35 10.82
CA PHE A 124 13.57 23.84 10.28
C PHE A 124 13.74 24.14 8.77
N SER A 125 12.63 24.22 8.02
CA SER A 125 12.69 24.59 6.61
C SER A 125 13.36 25.96 6.40
N PHE A 126 13.10 26.91 7.30
CA PHE A 126 13.58 28.29 7.20
C PHE A 126 14.86 28.53 7.99
N ARG A 127 15.03 27.85 9.11
CA ARG A 127 16.16 28.02 10.04
C ARG A 127 16.80 26.66 10.34
N PRO A 128 17.95 26.32 9.74
CA PRO A 128 18.61 25.03 9.97
C PRO A 128 19.07 24.84 11.42
N GLU A 129 19.17 25.91 12.21
CA GLU A 129 19.51 25.87 13.64
C GLU A 129 18.33 25.49 14.53
N THR A 130 17.15 25.26 13.94
CA THR A 130 15.95 24.84 14.69
C THR A 130 16.22 23.47 15.32
N GLU A 131 16.06 23.39 16.62
CA GLU A 131 16.18 22.15 17.37
C GLU A 131 14.81 21.68 17.84
N VAL A 132 14.58 20.37 17.73
CA VAL A 132 13.34 19.71 18.14
C VAL A 132 13.72 18.42 18.87
N LEU A 133 13.11 18.19 20.02
CA LEU A 133 13.29 17.00 20.83
C LEU A 133 12.19 15.99 20.50
N TYR A 134 12.58 14.75 20.23
CA TYR A 134 11.68 13.65 19.93
C TYR A 134 11.91 12.46 20.86
N ASP A 135 10.83 11.71 21.10
CA ASP A 135 10.86 10.37 21.68
C ASP A 135 10.63 9.32 20.59
N VAL A 136 11.39 8.22 20.65
CA VAL A 136 11.15 7.03 19.83
C VAL A 136 9.93 6.27 20.36
N THR A 137 8.93 6.00 19.51
CA THR A 137 7.79 5.17 19.92
C THR A 137 8.00 3.70 19.59
N VAL A 138 7.17 2.84 20.18
CA VAL A 138 7.13 1.40 19.87
C VAL A 138 6.75 1.14 18.40
N VAL A 139 6.03 2.06 17.74
CA VAL A 139 5.55 1.91 16.36
C VAL A 139 6.72 1.86 15.36
N SER A 140 7.87 2.46 15.69
CA SER A 140 9.07 2.43 14.83
C SER A 140 9.53 1.01 14.48
N ARG A 141 9.57 0.11 15.47
CA ARG A 141 9.86 -1.33 15.31
C ARG A 141 8.83 -2.05 14.45
N TYR A 142 7.62 -1.51 14.52
CA TYR A 142 6.41 -1.83 13.79
C TYR A 142 6.46 -1.52 12.30
N PHE A 143 7.21 -0.51 11.89
CA PHE A 143 6.95 0.17 10.63
C PHE A 143 7.48 -0.61 9.43
N MET A 144 8.72 -1.09 9.50
CA MET A 144 9.30 -1.87 8.41
C MET A 144 8.71 -3.27 8.38
N ARG A 145 8.48 -3.77 7.17
CA ARG A 145 8.15 -5.18 6.97
C ARG A 145 9.40 -6.00 7.19
N PRO A 146 9.31 -7.20 7.79
CA PRO A 146 10.39 -8.16 7.66
C PRO A 146 10.57 -8.53 6.19
N TYR A 147 11.81 -8.82 5.80
CA TYR A 147 12.15 -9.39 4.52
C TYR A 147 12.85 -10.73 4.77
N PRO A 148 12.72 -11.70 3.85
CA PRO A 148 13.32 -13.03 4.03
C PRO A 148 14.85 -13.01 3.99
N LYS A 149 15.43 -11.92 3.46
CA LYS A 149 16.86 -11.68 3.31
C LYS A 149 17.16 -10.21 3.62
N ASP A 150 18.43 -9.90 3.84
CA ASP A 150 18.88 -8.52 4.02
C ASP A 150 18.51 -7.67 2.79
N LEU A 151 18.11 -6.42 3.02
CA LEU A 151 17.74 -5.49 1.97
C LEU A 151 18.89 -5.22 0.98
N SER A 152 20.14 -5.34 1.44
CA SER A 152 21.34 -5.16 0.63
C SER A 152 21.58 -6.29 -0.38
N GLU A 153 20.94 -7.45 -0.21
CA GLU A 153 21.08 -8.59 -1.12
C GLU A 153 20.22 -8.46 -2.39
N PHE A 154 19.23 -7.56 -2.39
CA PHE A 154 18.36 -7.35 -3.55
C PHE A 154 19.00 -6.41 -4.55
N ALA A 155 19.28 -6.90 -5.76
CA ALA A 155 19.94 -6.10 -6.79
C ALA A 155 18.96 -5.21 -7.58
N THR A 156 17.68 -5.57 -7.59
CA THR A 156 16.66 -4.87 -8.38
C THR A 156 15.34 -4.71 -7.64
N MET A 157 14.61 -3.64 -7.95
CA MET A 157 13.25 -3.42 -7.45
C MET A 157 12.32 -4.62 -7.73
N ARG A 158 12.48 -5.26 -8.91
CA ARG A 158 11.69 -6.43 -9.28
C ARG A 158 11.91 -7.61 -8.32
N GLU A 159 13.16 -7.84 -7.91
CA GLU A 159 13.52 -8.89 -6.97
C GLU A 159 12.95 -8.63 -5.57
N LEU A 160 13.09 -7.39 -5.09
CA LEU A 160 12.49 -6.94 -3.83
C LEU A 160 10.96 -7.14 -3.83
N LEU A 161 10.29 -6.77 -4.93
CA LEU A 161 8.85 -6.95 -5.07
C LEU A 161 8.46 -8.44 -5.12
N ALA A 162 9.24 -9.28 -5.79
CA ALA A 162 8.99 -10.73 -5.86
C ALA A 162 9.13 -11.39 -4.48
N ALA A 163 10.14 -11.00 -3.68
CA ALA A 163 10.37 -11.54 -2.35
C ALA A 163 9.19 -11.29 -1.38
N SER A 164 8.42 -10.23 -1.59
CA SER A 164 7.22 -9.94 -0.79
C SER A 164 6.11 -10.99 -0.90
N TRP A 165 6.12 -11.80 -1.97
CA TRP A 165 5.15 -12.87 -2.19
C TRP A 165 5.55 -14.17 -1.49
N ILE A 166 6.86 -14.44 -1.36
CA ILE A 166 7.40 -15.67 -0.75
C ILE A 166 7.02 -15.76 0.74
N GLU A 167 7.02 -14.64 1.48
CA GLU A 167 6.57 -14.63 2.88
C GLU A 167 5.08 -14.97 3.04
N THR A 168 4.28 -14.62 2.03
CA THR A 168 2.84 -14.88 2.05
C THR A 168 2.56 -16.38 1.93
N GLU A 169 3.39 -17.10 1.16
CA GLU A 169 3.31 -18.55 0.99
C GLU A 169 3.81 -19.30 2.23
N ALA A 170 4.98 -18.94 2.77
CA ALA A 170 5.56 -19.62 3.93
C ALA A 170 4.70 -19.51 5.20
N GLY A 171 3.92 -18.43 5.36
CA GLY A 171 3.00 -18.28 6.49
C GLY A 171 1.62 -18.92 6.28
N ALA A 172 1.27 -19.35 5.06
CA ALA A 172 0.05 -20.12 4.78
C ALA A 172 0.20 -21.60 5.16
N ASP A 173 1.41 -22.16 5.05
CA ASP A 173 1.68 -23.58 5.35
C ASP A 173 1.68 -23.90 6.85
N VAL A 174 1.85 -22.91 7.73
CA VAL A 174 1.87 -23.11 9.20
C VAL A 174 0.45 -23.15 9.81
N GLY A 175 -0.59 -22.84 9.03
CA GLY A 175 -1.99 -22.80 9.47
C GLY A 175 -2.88 -23.95 8.98
N ALA A 176 -2.35 -24.84 8.13
CA ALA A 176 -3.12 -25.91 7.49
C ALA A 176 -3.18 -27.18 8.36
N ASP A 177 -3.87 -27.12 9.51
CA ASP A 177 -4.28 -28.34 10.24
C ASP A 177 -5.70 -28.27 10.83
N LEU A 178 -6.58 -27.46 10.22
CA LEU A 178 -8.00 -27.45 10.55
C LEU A 178 -8.84 -27.35 9.27
N GLY A 179 -9.42 -28.48 8.87
CA GLY A 179 -10.51 -28.53 7.89
C GLY A 179 -10.10 -29.11 6.54
N SER A 180 -9.99 -30.44 6.51
CA SER A 180 -10.13 -31.27 5.32
C SER A 180 -11.41 -30.89 4.57
N ASP A 181 -11.26 -30.29 3.40
CA ASP A 181 -12.13 -30.41 2.21
C ASP A 181 -11.37 -29.78 1.03
N VAL A 182 -10.14 -30.24 0.83
CA VAL A 182 -9.43 -30.05 -0.44
C VAL A 182 -9.67 -31.34 -1.22
N GLU A 183 -10.74 -31.35 -2.02
CA GLU A 183 -10.76 -32.25 -3.17
C GLU A 183 -9.66 -31.75 -4.11
N ASP A 184 -8.52 -32.42 -4.04
CA ASP A 184 -7.40 -32.30 -4.96
C ASP A 184 -7.87 -32.65 -6.37
N VAL A 185 -8.35 -31.64 -7.11
CA VAL A 185 -8.49 -31.74 -8.55
C VAL A 185 -7.13 -31.42 -9.16
N GLU A 186 -6.26 -32.42 -9.19
CA GLU A 186 -5.07 -32.43 -10.04
C GLU A 186 -5.52 -32.33 -11.50
N THR A 187 -5.54 -31.12 -12.06
CA THR A 187 -5.67 -30.97 -13.51
C THR A 187 -4.28 -30.94 -14.12
N VAL A 188 -3.87 -32.10 -14.63
CA VAL A 188 -2.69 -32.27 -15.49
C VAL A 188 -2.91 -31.48 -16.78
N GLY A 189 -2.03 -30.50 -17.02
CA GLY A 189 -1.97 -29.74 -18.27
C GLY A 189 -0.64 -29.01 -18.39
N GLN A 190 0.30 -29.58 -19.15
CA GLN A 190 1.64 -29.06 -19.41
C GLN A 190 1.61 -27.86 -20.36
N THR A 191 2.21 -26.72 -19.99
CA THR A 191 3.19 -25.98 -20.83
C THR A 191 3.82 -24.81 -20.06
N GLY A 192 5.15 -24.72 -20.08
CA GLY A 192 5.94 -23.48 -20.04
C GLY A 192 5.86 -22.57 -18.82
N ASP A 193 6.84 -22.69 -17.93
CA ASP A 193 7.47 -21.57 -17.18
C ASP A 193 6.59 -20.60 -16.36
N ASN A 194 5.51 -21.09 -15.74
CA ASN A 194 4.70 -20.26 -14.83
C ASN A 194 4.27 -21.04 -13.58
N ARG A 195 5.24 -21.38 -12.73
CA ARG A 195 5.02 -21.96 -11.39
C ARG A 195 4.53 -20.90 -10.39
N GLU A 196 3.49 -20.16 -10.73
CA GLU A 196 2.79 -19.35 -9.73
C GLU A 196 1.85 -20.29 -8.98
N SER A 197 2.04 -20.43 -7.66
CA SER A 197 1.14 -21.21 -6.81
C SER A 197 -0.30 -20.72 -6.97
N THR A 198 -1.27 -21.64 -6.97
CA THR A 198 -2.70 -21.29 -7.01
C THR A 198 -3.07 -20.35 -5.86
N ALA A 199 -2.37 -20.46 -4.72
CA ALA A 199 -2.51 -19.55 -3.58
C ALA A 199 -2.04 -18.12 -3.90
N ALA A 200 -0.87 -17.95 -4.52
CA ALA A 200 -0.34 -16.65 -4.90
C ALA A 200 -1.26 -15.90 -5.87
N ARG A 201 -1.80 -16.63 -6.87
CA ARG A 201 -2.80 -16.06 -7.79
C ARG A 201 -4.08 -15.64 -7.08
N ARG A 202 -4.58 -16.46 -6.16
CA ARG A 202 -5.75 -16.12 -5.33
C ARG A 202 -5.49 -14.85 -4.53
N HIS A 203 -4.37 -14.76 -3.82
CA HIS A 203 -4.00 -13.57 -3.06
C HIS A 203 -3.89 -12.35 -3.96
N ARG A 204 -3.27 -12.47 -5.15
CA ARG A 204 -3.17 -11.38 -6.12
C ARG A 204 -4.55 -10.81 -6.47
N ILE A 205 -5.49 -11.67 -6.84
CA ILE A 205 -6.86 -11.27 -7.23
C ILE A 205 -7.58 -10.60 -6.07
N TYR A 206 -7.52 -11.18 -4.86
CA TYR A 206 -8.15 -10.58 -3.69
C TYR A 206 -7.52 -9.23 -3.35
N ARG A 207 -6.19 -9.11 -3.38
CA ARG A 207 -5.47 -7.85 -3.14
C ARG A 207 -5.87 -6.79 -4.16
N GLU A 208 -5.94 -7.17 -5.43
CA GLU A 208 -6.39 -6.27 -6.49
C GLU A 208 -7.81 -5.79 -6.21
N LEU A 209 -8.79 -6.69 -6.04
CA LEU A 209 -10.19 -6.30 -5.75
C LEU A 209 -10.35 -5.43 -4.49
N PHE A 210 -9.63 -5.71 -3.40
CA PHE A 210 -9.79 -4.99 -2.13
C PHE A 210 -8.99 -3.68 -2.04
N LEU A 211 -7.89 -3.53 -2.79
CA LEU A 211 -7.09 -2.30 -2.81
C LEU A 211 -7.44 -1.40 -4.01
N CYS A 212 -7.81 -2.02 -5.12
CA CYS A 212 -8.27 -1.40 -6.36
C CYS A 212 -9.64 -2.01 -6.71
N PRO A 213 -10.77 -1.36 -6.38
CA PRO A 213 -12.11 -1.96 -6.50
C PRO A 213 -12.59 -2.23 -7.94
N ALA A 214 -11.67 -2.23 -8.91
CA ALA A 214 -11.86 -2.70 -10.26
C ALA A 214 -10.59 -3.43 -10.74
N LEU A 215 -10.78 -4.67 -11.21
CA LEU A 215 -9.79 -5.45 -11.94
C LEU A 215 -10.15 -5.36 -13.42
N TYR A 216 -9.24 -4.87 -14.25
CA TYR A 216 -9.43 -4.75 -15.69
C TYR A 216 -8.68 -5.88 -16.41
N GLY A 217 -9.37 -6.58 -17.32
CA GLY A 217 -8.73 -7.56 -18.18
C GLY A 217 -7.78 -6.87 -19.14
N SER A 218 -6.49 -7.20 -19.08
CA SER A 218 -5.55 -6.70 -20.07
C SER A 218 -5.71 -7.48 -21.38
N GLU A 219 -6.07 -6.80 -22.48
CA GLU A 219 -6.04 -7.37 -23.84
C GLU A 219 -4.62 -7.31 -24.45
N SER A 220 -3.59 -7.29 -23.61
CA SER A 220 -2.20 -7.32 -24.05
C SER A 220 -1.87 -8.73 -24.52
N SER A 221 -1.79 -8.92 -25.85
CA SER A 221 -1.37 -10.14 -26.56
C SER A 221 -2.41 -11.27 -26.73
N GLY A 222 -3.57 -10.98 -27.35
CA GLY A 222 -4.42 -11.98 -28.03
C GLY A 222 -4.96 -13.16 -27.20
N SER A 223 -4.64 -13.19 -25.91
CA SER A 223 -4.95 -14.22 -24.92
C SER A 223 -5.73 -13.56 -23.79
N LEU A 224 -6.68 -14.28 -23.21
CA LEU A 224 -7.40 -13.77 -22.05
C LEU A 224 -6.45 -13.69 -20.86
N ASP A 225 -6.53 -12.57 -20.13
CA ASP A 225 -5.82 -12.37 -18.87
C ASP A 225 -6.04 -13.58 -17.93
N PRO A 226 -4.97 -14.28 -17.51
CA PRO A 226 -5.07 -15.43 -16.62
C PRO A 226 -5.85 -15.17 -15.33
N ASP A 227 -5.81 -13.93 -14.81
CA ASP A 227 -6.53 -13.54 -13.60
C ASP A 227 -8.03 -13.45 -13.85
N MET A 228 -8.44 -12.89 -14.99
CA MET A 228 -9.84 -12.87 -15.42
C MET A 228 -10.39 -14.28 -15.66
N VAL A 229 -9.57 -15.18 -16.24
CA VAL A 229 -9.97 -16.58 -16.45
C VAL A 229 -10.19 -17.27 -15.10
N TYR A 230 -9.25 -17.12 -14.16
CA TYR A 230 -9.41 -17.67 -12.81
C TYR A 230 -10.66 -17.14 -12.12
N LEU A 231 -10.87 -15.82 -12.14
CA LEU A 231 -12.01 -15.17 -11.50
C LEU A 231 -13.34 -15.66 -12.08
N ARG A 232 -13.43 -15.88 -13.40
CA ARG A 232 -14.62 -16.47 -14.05
C ARG A 232 -14.89 -17.91 -13.65
N ASN A 233 -13.84 -18.73 -13.55
CA ASN A 233 -13.94 -20.14 -13.16
C ASN A 233 -14.37 -20.29 -11.69
N TYR A 234 -13.81 -19.48 -10.80
CA TYR A 234 -14.06 -19.55 -9.35
C TYR A 234 -15.08 -18.51 -8.84
N ARG A 235 -15.87 -17.89 -9.74
CA ARG A 235 -16.74 -16.75 -9.43
C ARG A 235 -17.66 -17.00 -8.24
N ASN A 236 -18.33 -18.16 -8.18
CA ASN A 236 -19.33 -18.44 -7.14
C ASN A 236 -18.66 -18.49 -5.77
N ARG A 237 -17.50 -19.17 -5.68
CA ARG A 237 -16.74 -19.31 -4.44
C ARG A 237 -16.17 -17.98 -3.95
N ILE A 238 -15.66 -17.15 -4.87
CA ILE A 238 -15.12 -15.82 -4.53
C ILE A 238 -16.26 -14.89 -4.10
N GLN A 239 -17.36 -14.88 -4.83
CA GLN A 239 -18.53 -14.06 -4.52
C GLN A 239 -19.11 -14.43 -3.15
N GLU A 240 -19.34 -15.72 -2.89
CA GLU A 240 -19.86 -16.19 -1.61
C GLU A 240 -18.96 -15.80 -0.44
N ASP A 241 -17.63 -15.95 -0.57
CA ASP A 241 -16.70 -15.58 0.49
C ASP A 241 -16.66 -14.07 0.76
N ILE A 242 -16.73 -13.23 -0.29
CA ILE A 242 -16.74 -11.77 -0.16
C ILE A 242 -18.05 -11.29 0.45
N GLU A 243 -19.19 -11.75 -0.06
CA GLU A 243 -20.53 -11.34 0.41
C GLU A 243 -20.85 -11.88 1.82
N ALA A 244 -20.29 -13.02 2.21
CA ALA A 244 -20.47 -13.56 3.57
C ALA A 244 -19.75 -12.74 4.66
N ARG A 245 -18.73 -11.95 4.29
CA ARG A 245 -17.82 -11.28 5.24
C ARG A 245 -17.79 -9.77 5.09
N THR A 246 -18.30 -9.23 3.98
CA THR A 246 -18.26 -7.81 3.66
C THR A 246 -19.58 -7.37 3.05
N ASP A 247 -19.87 -6.07 3.12
CA ASP A 247 -21.05 -5.49 2.49
C ASP A 247 -20.91 -5.38 0.94
N PHE A 248 -19.76 -5.78 0.38
CA PHE A 248 -19.48 -5.66 -1.04
C PHE A 248 -20.08 -6.82 -1.84
N ARG A 249 -20.54 -6.50 -3.04
CA ARG A 249 -20.99 -7.44 -4.06
C ARG A 249 -19.97 -7.51 -5.19
N LEU A 250 -19.61 -8.72 -5.60
CA LEU A 250 -18.74 -8.91 -6.77
C LEU A 250 -19.58 -8.87 -8.05
N GLU A 251 -19.27 -7.92 -8.94
CA GLU A 251 -19.86 -7.82 -10.26
C GLU A 251 -18.82 -8.17 -11.33
N LEU A 252 -19.13 -9.17 -12.16
CA LEU A 252 -18.30 -9.57 -13.30
C LEU A 252 -18.92 -9.10 -14.61
N TYR A 253 -18.09 -8.44 -15.42
CA TYR A 253 -18.39 -8.02 -16.79
C TYR A 253 -17.44 -8.69 -17.78
N ARG A 254 -17.61 -8.39 -19.07
CA ARG A 254 -16.78 -8.96 -20.15
C ARG A 254 -15.29 -8.69 -19.91
N ASN A 255 -14.90 -7.46 -19.63
CA ASN A 255 -13.49 -7.07 -19.52
C ASN A 255 -13.13 -6.51 -18.15
N CYS A 256 -13.99 -6.68 -17.14
CA CYS A 256 -13.76 -6.10 -15.82
C CYS A 256 -14.48 -6.90 -14.72
N ALA A 257 -13.90 -6.94 -13.54
CA ALA A 257 -14.56 -7.36 -12.30
C ALA A 257 -14.47 -6.21 -11.28
N MET A 258 -15.56 -5.91 -10.58
CA MET A 258 -15.63 -4.80 -9.63
C MET A 258 -16.26 -5.24 -8.31
N LEU A 259 -15.81 -4.61 -7.22
CA LEU A 259 -16.51 -4.68 -5.93
C LEU A 259 -17.42 -3.46 -5.79
N VAL A 260 -18.72 -3.72 -5.73
CA VAL A 260 -19.76 -2.69 -5.68
C VAL A 260 -20.47 -2.77 -4.34
N LEU A 261 -20.82 -1.62 -3.78
CA LEU A 261 -21.72 -1.55 -2.63
C LEU A 261 -23.16 -1.36 -3.16
N PRO A 262 -24.04 -2.38 -3.08
CA PRO A 262 -25.37 -2.31 -3.70
C PRO A 262 -26.25 -1.24 -3.04
N GLU A 263 -26.10 -1.03 -1.73
CA GLU A 263 -26.78 0.04 -1.02
C GLU A 263 -25.86 1.26 -0.84
N ARG A 264 -26.30 2.42 -1.32
CA ARG A 264 -25.61 3.69 -1.06
C ARG A 264 -25.71 4.02 0.43
N ARG A 265 -24.66 3.72 1.20
CA ARG A 265 -24.54 4.30 2.55
C ARG A 265 -24.34 5.80 2.40
N MET A 266 -25.37 6.60 2.72
CA MET A 266 -25.39 8.07 2.68
C MET A 266 -24.37 8.77 3.61
N ARG A 267 -23.28 8.11 4.02
CA ARG A 267 -22.23 8.74 4.84
C ARG A 267 -21.36 9.69 4.03
N TYR A 268 -21.31 9.54 2.71
CA TYR A 268 -20.48 10.35 1.83
C TYR A 268 -21.30 10.94 0.68
N THR A 269 -21.09 12.21 0.39
CA THR A 269 -21.60 12.85 -0.84
C THR A 269 -20.68 12.47 -1.99
N THR A 270 -20.99 11.38 -2.69
CA THR A 270 -20.18 10.87 -3.80
C THR A 270 -20.66 11.43 -5.13
N TYR A 271 -19.75 12.02 -5.91
CA TYR A 271 -20.01 12.38 -7.31
C TYR A 271 -19.82 11.16 -8.23
N PRO A 272 -20.64 10.96 -9.27
CA PRO A 272 -21.87 11.70 -9.58
C PRO A 272 -23.03 11.30 -8.64
N ASP A 273 -23.70 12.31 -8.09
CA ASP A 273 -24.90 12.15 -7.24
C ASP A 273 -26.19 12.42 -8.03
N ALA A 274 -27.35 12.23 -7.38
CA ALA A 274 -28.65 12.53 -7.97
C ALA A 274 -28.99 14.04 -7.98
N LYS A 275 -28.05 14.92 -7.60
CA LYS A 275 -28.29 16.37 -7.65
C LYS A 275 -28.00 16.84 -9.07
N GLY A 276 -28.78 17.81 -9.53
CA GLY A 276 -28.60 18.40 -10.87
C GLY A 276 -27.21 19.00 -11.12
N ILE A 277 -26.41 19.26 -10.08
CA ILE A 277 -25.01 19.67 -10.22
C ILE A 277 -24.20 18.58 -10.93
N SER A 278 -24.42 17.29 -10.60
CA SER A 278 -23.72 16.19 -11.24
C SER A 278 -24.06 16.06 -12.72
N ASP A 279 -25.33 16.25 -13.09
CA ASP A 279 -25.77 16.26 -14.48
C ASP A 279 -25.15 17.43 -15.26
N ILE A 280 -25.15 18.63 -14.67
CA ILE A 280 -24.52 19.82 -15.28
C ILE A 280 -23.02 19.60 -15.44
N SER A 281 -22.33 19.02 -14.46
CA SER A 281 -20.90 18.71 -14.55
C SER A 281 -20.60 17.68 -15.64
N LEU A 282 -21.43 16.66 -15.82
CA LEU A 282 -21.28 15.68 -16.90
C LEU A 282 -21.53 16.31 -18.28
N GLN A 283 -22.56 17.16 -18.41
CA GLN A 283 -22.83 17.92 -19.64
C GLN A 283 -21.68 18.87 -19.97
N PHE A 284 -21.18 19.60 -18.97
CA PHE A 284 -20.02 20.48 -19.13
C PHE A 284 -18.79 19.69 -19.58
N ALA A 285 -18.51 18.54 -18.95
CA ALA A 285 -17.38 17.69 -19.33
C ALA A 285 -17.52 17.16 -20.78
N ALA A 286 -18.73 16.87 -21.24
CA ALA A 286 -18.98 16.46 -22.62
C ALA A 286 -18.70 17.61 -23.61
N VAL A 287 -19.19 18.81 -23.33
CA VAL A 287 -18.93 20.02 -24.15
C VAL A 287 -17.44 20.37 -24.15
N ALA A 288 -16.78 20.32 -22.99
CA ALA A 288 -15.35 20.59 -22.86
C ALA A 288 -14.51 19.59 -23.68
N ARG A 289 -14.85 18.30 -23.67
CA ARG A 289 -14.18 17.30 -24.53
C ARG A 289 -14.40 17.55 -26.02
N GLN A 290 -15.59 17.99 -26.42
CA GLN A 290 -15.86 18.35 -27.81
C GLN A 290 -15.06 19.58 -28.25
N ALA A 291 -15.01 20.63 -27.42
CA ALA A 291 -14.22 21.83 -27.68
C ALA A 291 -12.71 21.53 -27.67
N LEU A 292 -12.23 20.62 -26.82
CA LEU A 292 -10.84 20.12 -26.84
C LEU A 292 -10.54 19.36 -28.15
N ALA A 293 -11.45 18.48 -28.59
CA ALA A 293 -11.31 17.75 -29.85
C ALA A 293 -11.37 18.66 -31.09
N ALA A 294 -12.11 19.78 -31.00
CA ALA A 294 -12.17 20.82 -32.03
C ALA A 294 -10.96 21.79 -31.99
N GLY A 295 -10.10 21.70 -30.97
CA GLY A 295 -8.92 22.56 -30.81
C GLY A 295 -9.21 23.96 -30.26
N GLU A 296 -10.44 24.20 -29.78
CA GLU A 296 -10.88 25.49 -29.21
C GLU A 296 -10.39 25.68 -27.77
N LEU A 297 -10.06 24.59 -27.09
CA LEU A 297 -9.46 24.57 -25.76
C LEU A 297 -8.06 23.96 -25.83
N GLN A 298 -7.12 24.55 -25.11
CA GLN A 298 -5.81 23.94 -24.84
C GLN A 298 -5.77 23.56 -23.36
N MET A 299 -5.50 22.29 -23.05
CA MET A 299 -5.23 21.91 -21.67
C MET A 299 -3.89 22.53 -21.26
N GLN A 300 -3.90 23.35 -20.20
CA GLN A 300 -2.66 23.73 -19.56
C GLN A 300 -2.03 22.47 -18.93
N PRO A 301 -0.70 22.28 -19.09
CA PRO A 301 0.00 21.13 -18.52
C PRO A 301 -0.04 21.13 -16.99
#